data_AF-A0A1M3L4S9-F1
#
_entry.id   AF-A0A1M3L4S9-F1
#
_cell.length_a   1.000
_cell.length_b   1.000
_cell.length_c   1.000
_cell.angle_alpha   90.00
_cell.angle_beta   90.00
_cell.angle_gamma   90.00
#
_symmetry.space_group_name_H-M   'P 1'
#
loop_
_entity.id
_entity.type
_entity.pdbx_description
1 polymer ?
#
loop_
_entity_poly.entity_id
_entity_poly.type
_entity_poly.pdbx_seq_one_letter_code
_entity_poly.pdbx_strand_id
1 'polypeptide(L)'
;MKKATRIQIICIVVLLIVLWLFTSCKSKTVYVPIESVKTEYRNKLVKDSVHILDSVFLYSRNDTVFLNKYRFVYKDKLVKDTVNLKDTIHIPYPVKGDTIEVNKLKWYQEACIWFTSLVLVALALYLGVKYRGVIFSFFRKLIFKI
;
A
#
# COMPACT_ATOMS: atom_id res chain seq x y z
N MET A 1 -4.83 2.06 57.38
CA MET A 1 -4.22 1.85 56.05
C MET A 1 -2.89 1.12 56.21
N LYS A 2 -2.84 -0.19 55.93
CA LYS A 2 -1.61 -0.98 56.14
C LYS A 2 -0.55 -0.52 55.13
N LYS A 3 0.57 0.03 55.63
CA LYS A 3 1.69 0.52 54.82
C LYS A 3 2.20 -0.64 53.97
N ALA A 4 2.00 -0.58 52.65
CA ALA A 4 2.55 -1.58 51.73
C ALA A 4 4.07 -1.58 51.89
N THR A 5 4.66 -2.75 52.14
CA THR A 5 6.10 -2.85 52.29
C THR A 5 6.77 -2.59 50.93
N ARG A 6 7.97 -2.00 50.92
CA ARG A 6 8.71 -1.61 49.69
C ARG A 6 8.77 -2.75 48.65
N ILE A 7 8.84 -4.00 49.12
CA ILE A 7 8.86 -5.22 48.31
C ILE A 7 7.55 -5.40 47.52
N GLN A 8 6.39 -5.11 48.10
CA GLN A 8 5.10 -5.25 47.39
C GLN A 8 4.95 -4.25 46.26
N ILE A 9 5.45 -3.02 46.44
CA ILE A 9 5.43 -1.99 45.39
C ILE A 9 6.32 -2.43 44.21
N ILE A 10 7.51 -2.97 44.48
CA ILE A 10 8.42 -3.47 43.45
C ILE A 10 7.77 -4.61 42.65
N CYS A 11 7.11 -5.57 43.31
CA CYS A 11 6.42 -6.66 42.61
C CYS A 11 5.29 -6.16 41.70
N ILE A 12 4.52 -5.15 42.13
CA ILE A 12 3.44 -4.56 41.33
C ILE A 12 4.00 -3.84 40.10
N VAL A 13 5.08 -3.07 40.26
CA VAL A 13 5.71 -2.34 39.16
C VAL A 13 6.26 -3.30 38.09
N VAL A 14 6.93 -4.39 38.51
CA VAL A 14 7.43 -5.42 37.58
C VAL A 14 6.29 -6.07 36.80
N LEU A 15 5.17 -6.37 37.47
CA LEU A 15 4.01 -6.99 36.84
C LEU A 15 3.38 -6.06 35.79
N LEU A 16 3.31 -4.76 36.06
CA LEU A 16 2.80 -3.76 35.11
C LEU A 16 3.70 -3.62 33.88
N ILE A 17 5.03 -3.65 34.04
CA ILE A 17 5.99 -3.59 32.92
C ILE A 17 5.82 -4.81 32.01
N VAL A 18 5.67 -6.01 32.58
CA VAL A 18 5.47 -7.24 31.83
C VAL A 18 4.17 -7.17 31.02
N LEU A 19 3.06 -6.71 31.61
CA LEU A 19 1.79 -6.53 30.89
C LEU A 19 1.90 -5.54 29.74
N TRP A 20 2.71 -4.48 29.89
CA TRP A 20 2.89 -3.47 28.85
C TRP A 20 3.71 -3.97 27.65
N LEU A 21 4.64 -4.90 27.86
CA LEU A 21 5.40 -5.51 26.76
C LEU A 21 4.54 -6.37 25.83
N PHE A 22 3.45 -6.96 26.34
CA PHE A 22 2.55 -7.80 25.55
C PHE A 22 1.56 -7.02 24.67
N THR A 23 1.30 -5.73 24.94
CA THR A 23 0.32 -4.95 24.17
C THR A 23 0.85 -4.41 22.84
N SER A 24 2.17 -4.41 22.64
CA SER A 24 2.81 -3.80 21.46
C SER A 24 3.05 -4.75 20.28
N CYS A 25 2.71 -6.04 20.39
CA CYS A 25 2.90 -7.01 19.32
C CYS A 25 1.70 -7.02 18.35
N LYS A 26 1.52 -5.94 17.57
CA LYS A 26 0.56 -5.94 16.44
C LYS A 26 1.31 -6.08 15.12
N SER A 27 0.88 -7.04 14.30
CA SER A 27 1.37 -7.22 12.94
C SER A 27 1.06 -5.98 12.09
N LYS A 28 2.10 -5.36 11.53
CA LYS A 28 1.97 -4.17 10.68
C LYS A 28 1.67 -4.60 9.24
N THR A 29 0.48 -4.29 8.74
CA THR A 29 0.18 -4.41 7.31
C THR A 29 0.82 -3.22 6.59
N VAL A 30 1.71 -3.50 5.63
CA VAL A 30 2.38 -2.47 4.82
C VAL A 30 1.82 -2.55 3.41
N TYR A 31 1.25 -1.45 2.92
CA TYR A 31 0.79 -1.33 1.54
C TYR A 31 1.96 -0.85 0.66
N VAL A 32 2.29 -1.62 -0.36
CA VAL A 32 3.36 -1.29 -1.31
C VAL A 32 2.73 -0.60 -2.53
N PRO A 33 3.19 0.62 -2.91
CA PRO A 33 2.72 1.29 -4.12
C PRO A 33 3.27 0.59 -5.37
N ILE A 34 2.43 0.41 -6.38
CA ILE A 34 2.80 -0.21 -7.67
C ILE A 34 3.13 0.92 -8.66
N GLU A 35 4.27 0.83 -9.34
CA GLU A 35 4.67 1.79 -10.37
C GLU A 35 3.77 1.64 -11.61
N SER A 36 3.16 2.75 -12.06
CA SER A 36 2.30 2.76 -13.24
C SER A 36 3.03 3.36 -14.46
N VAL A 37 2.94 2.66 -15.59
CA VAL A 37 3.45 3.16 -16.87
C VAL A 37 2.42 4.13 -17.46
N LYS A 38 2.78 5.42 -17.52
CA LYS A 38 1.96 6.43 -18.19
C LYS A 38 2.09 6.25 -19.70
N THR A 39 1.06 5.72 -20.35
CA THR A 39 0.99 5.68 -21.81
C THR A 39 0.44 7.01 -22.32
N GLU A 40 1.34 7.96 -22.62
CA GLU A 40 0.95 9.19 -23.29
C GLU A 40 0.67 8.93 -24.78
N TYR A 41 -0.54 9.24 -25.23
CA TYR A 41 -0.88 9.13 -26.64
C TYR A 41 -0.24 10.30 -27.42
N ARG A 42 0.71 9.99 -28.30
CA ARG A 42 1.29 10.98 -29.22
C ARG A 42 0.36 11.15 -30.42
N ASN A 43 -0.49 12.16 -30.38
CA ASN A 43 -1.40 12.49 -31.46
C ASN A 43 -0.59 12.87 -32.72
N LYS A 44 -0.59 12.00 -33.75
CA LYS A 44 -0.07 12.35 -35.07
C LYS A 44 -1.21 12.98 -35.85
N LEU A 45 -1.32 14.32 -35.81
CA LEU A 45 -2.14 15.04 -36.75
C LEU A 45 -1.47 14.94 -38.12
N VAL A 46 -1.79 13.88 -38.86
CA VAL A 46 -1.53 13.80 -40.29
C VAL A 46 -2.46 14.83 -40.92
N LYS A 47 -1.88 15.77 -41.67
CA LYS A 47 -2.61 16.83 -42.32
C LYS A 47 -3.46 16.21 -43.43
N ASP A 48 -4.72 15.90 -43.14
CA ASP A 48 -5.64 15.39 -44.15
C ASP A 48 -6.11 16.56 -45.02
N SER A 49 -5.37 16.80 -46.10
CA SER A 49 -5.66 17.88 -47.04
C SER A 49 -7.00 17.65 -47.72
N VAL A 50 -7.94 18.58 -47.54
CA VAL A 50 -9.14 18.69 -48.38
C VAL A 50 -8.71 19.23 -49.74
N HIS A 51 -8.67 18.37 -50.75
CA HIS A 51 -8.48 18.80 -52.13
C HIS A 51 -9.81 19.33 -52.67
N ILE A 52 -9.89 20.66 -52.85
CA ILE A 52 -11.02 21.31 -53.51
C ILE A 52 -10.66 21.39 -54.99
N LEU A 53 -11.27 20.53 -55.80
CA LEU A 53 -11.21 20.62 -57.26
C LEU A 53 -12.54 21.19 -57.76
N ASP A 54 -12.53 22.47 -58.12
CA ASP A 54 -13.64 23.12 -58.79
C ASP A 54 -13.40 23.04 -60.30
N SER A 55 -14.18 22.22 -60.99
CA SER A 55 -14.18 22.20 -62.46
C SER A 55 -15.37 23.02 -62.99
N VAL A 56 -15.04 24.00 -63.83
CA VAL A 56 -16.03 24.79 -64.57
C VAL A 56 -15.84 24.46 -66.05
N PHE A 57 -16.86 23.85 -66.64
CA PHE A 57 -16.89 23.53 -68.06
C PHE A 57 -17.85 24.49 -68.76
N LEU A 58 -17.34 25.19 -69.76
CA LEU A 58 -18.13 26.05 -70.64
C LEU A 58 -18.08 25.49 -72.05
N TYR A 59 -19.26 25.38 -72.67
CA TYR A 59 -19.39 25.04 -74.08
C TYR A 59 -20.47 25.90 -74.71
N SER A 60 -20.23 26.34 -75.94
CA SER A 60 -21.13 27.18 -76.71
C SER A 60 -21.66 26.43 -77.92
N ARG A 61 -22.94 26.62 -78.23
CA ARG A 61 -23.55 26.15 -79.46
C ARG A 61 -24.48 27.23 -80.02
N ASN A 62 -24.16 27.69 -81.22
CA ASN A 62 -24.85 28.79 -81.89
C ASN A 62 -24.85 30.03 -80.98
N ASP A 63 -26.04 30.52 -80.60
CA ASP A 63 -26.19 31.75 -79.80
C ASP A 63 -26.32 31.47 -78.29
N THR A 64 -26.24 30.21 -77.86
CA THR A 64 -26.44 29.81 -76.46
C THR A 64 -25.16 29.25 -75.84
N VAL A 65 -24.82 29.77 -74.66
CA VAL A 65 -23.69 29.30 -73.83
C VAL A 65 -24.20 28.48 -72.66
N PHE A 66 -23.61 27.30 -72.46
CA PHE A 66 -23.94 26.41 -71.34
C PHE A 66 -22.79 26.38 -70.33
N LEU A 67 -23.12 26.58 -69.05
CA LEU A 67 -22.19 26.56 -67.92
C LEU A 67 -22.49 25.35 -67.04
N ASN A 68 -21.54 24.43 -66.95
CA ASN A 68 -21.59 23.30 -66.02
C ASN A 68 -20.53 23.49 -64.93
N LYS A 69 -20.97 23.63 -63.67
CA LYS A 69 -20.11 23.79 -62.50
C LYS A 69 -20.26 22.61 -61.56
N TYR A 70 -19.15 21.93 -61.27
CA TYR A 70 -19.12 20.83 -60.30
C TYR A 70 -18.22 21.19 -59.11
N ARG A 71 -18.66 20.81 -57.90
CA ARG A 71 -17.92 21.01 -56.65
C ARG A 71 -17.78 19.67 -55.94
N PHE A 72 -16.55 19.17 -55.83
CA PHE A 72 -16.25 17.96 -55.06
C PHE A 72 -15.70 18.34 -53.69
N VAL A 73 -16.40 17.93 -52.62
CA VAL A 73 -15.96 18.12 -51.22
C VAL A 73 -15.73 16.74 -50.61
N TYR A 74 -14.47 16.36 -50.43
CA TYR A 74 -14.11 15.17 -49.66
C TYR A 74 -14.14 15.52 -48.16
N LYS A 75 -15.03 14.86 -47.40
CA LYS A 75 -15.06 14.91 -45.93
C LYS A 75 -14.59 13.56 -45.41
N ASP A 76 -13.43 13.52 -44.75
CA ASP A 76 -13.02 12.31 -44.04
C ASP A 76 -13.75 12.16 -42.71
N LYS A 77 -14.18 10.91 -42.45
CA LYS A 77 -15.01 10.49 -41.30
C LYS A 77 -14.17 10.23 -40.05
N LEU A 78 -13.32 11.15 -39.62
CA LEU A 78 -12.78 11.07 -38.25
C LEU A 78 -13.79 11.71 -37.28
N VAL A 79 -14.91 10.99 -37.08
CA VAL A 79 -16.09 11.40 -36.29
C VAL A 79 -15.91 11.12 -34.78
N LYS A 80 -14.75 10.64 -34.33
CA LYS A 80 -14.49 10.44 -32.90
C LYS A 80 -13.08 10.83 -32.53
N ASP A 81 -12.93 12.06 -32.07
CA ASP A 81 -11.93 12.36 -31.04
C ASP A 81 -12.25 11.46 -29.86
N THR A 82 -11.43 10.43 -29.67
CA THR A 82 -11.58 9.52 -28.55
C THR A 82 -11.25 10.32 -27.29
N VAL A 83 -12.28 10.84 -26.63
CA VAL A 83 -12.16 11.39 -25.28
C VAL A 83 -11.74 10.22 -24.40
N ASN A 84 -10.47 10.21 -24.02
CA ASN A 84 -9.93 9.20 -23.12
C ASN A 84 -10.50 9.45 -21.71
N LEU A 85 -11.67 8.89 -21.46
CA LEU A 85 -12.36 8.90 -20.16
C LEU A 85 -11.70 7.94 -19.15
N LYS A 86 -10.37 7.95 -19.04
CA LYS A 86 -9.71 7.06 -18.07
C LYS A 86 -8.36 7.57 -17.58
N ASP A 87 -8.40 8.64 -16.78
CA ASP A 87 -7.42 8.74 -15.70
C ASP A 87 -7.74 7.62 -14.70
N THR A 88 -7.00 6.52 -14.81
CA THR A 88 -7.17 5.42 -13.87
C THR A 88 -6.37 5.78 -12.62
N ILE A 89 -7.00 6.51 -11.70
CA ILE A 89 -6.47 6.67 -10.34
C ILE A 89 -6.58 5.28 -9.68
N HIS A 90 -5.49 4.54 -9.69
CA HIS A 90 -5.45 3.22 -9.07
C HIS A 90 -5.42 3.37 -7.54
N ILE A 91 -6.55 3.07 -6.90
CA ILE A 91 -6.64 2.88 -5.45
C ILE A 91 -5.78 1.66 -5.09
N PRO A 92 -4.87 1.73 -4.11
CA PRO A 92 -4.08 0.59 -3.69
C PRO A 92 -5.02 -0.50 -3.18
N TYR A 93 -5.14 -1.58 -3.95
CA TYR A 93 -5.91 -2.76 -3.56
C TYR A 93 -4.96 -3.82 -3.02
N PRO A 94 -5.39 -4.61 -2.02
CA PRO A 94 -4.58 -5.72 -1.53
C PRO A 94 -4.33 -6.68 -2.69
N VAL A 95 -3.06 -6.85 -3.05
CA VAL A 95 -2.66 -7.80 -4.09
C VAL A 95 -3.04 -9.20 -3.59
N LYS A 96 -3.98 -9.86 -4.29
CA LYS A 96 -4.21 -11.30 -4.13
C LYS A 96 -3.02 -12.03 -4.75
N GLY A 97 -1.92 -12.08 -4.01
CA GLY A 97 -0.71 -12.79 -4.38
C GLY A 97 -0.10 -13.38 -3.13
N ASP A 98 0.77 -14.37 -3.33
CA ASP A 98 1.54 -15.00 -2.26
C ASP A 98 2.10 -13.92 -1.33
N THR A 99 1.91 -14.10 -0.03
CA THR A 99 2.36 -13.14 0.99
C THR A 99 3.86 -12.92 0.83
N ILE A 100 4.25 -11.79 0.22
CA ILE A 100 5.65 -11.45 0.07
C ILE A 100 6.16 -11.05 1.46
N GLU A 101 6.98 -11.90 2.06
CA GLU A 101 7.64 -11.61 3.34
C GLU A 101 8.62 -10.45 3.16
N VAL A 102 8.18 -9.22 3.43
CA VAL A 102 9.01 -8.01 3.27
C VAL A 102 10.10 -7.87 4.34
N ASN A 103 9.91 -8.48 5.52
CA ASN A 103 10.79 -8.36 6.67
C ASN A 103 11.26 -9.72 7.18
N LYS A 104 11.90 -10.51 6.32
CA LYS A 104 12.55 -11.75 6.76
C LYS A 104 13.72 -11.44 7.67
N LEU A 105 13.74 -12.04 8.87
CA LEU A 105 14.85 -11.90 9.80
C LEU A 105 16.12 -12.48 9.18
N LYS A 106 17.24 -11.77 9.36
CA LYS A 106 18.55 -12.32 9.00
C LYS A 106 18.96 -13.36 10.04
N TRP A 107 19.73 -14.36 9.63
CA TRP A 107 20.15 -15.47 10.51
C TRP A 107 20.78 -14.99 11.84
N TYR A 108 21.54 -13.89 11.83
CA TYR A 108 22.15 -13.35 13.04
C TYR A 108 21.14 -12.68 13.97
N GLN A 109 20.05 -12.12 13.45
CA GLN A 109 18.99 -11.51 14.25
C GLN A 109 18.21 -12.60 14.99
N GLU A 110 17.90 -13.70 14.30
CA GLU A 110 17.30 -14.89 14.91
C GLU A 110 18.22 -15.45 16.01
N ALA A 111 19.50 -15.62 15.72
CA ALA A 111 20.48 -16.08 16.71
C ALA A 111 20.55 -15.16 17.95
N CYS A 112 20.53 -13.83 17.78
CA CYS A 112 20.48 -12.89 18.89
C CYS A 112 19.19 -13.01 19.71
N ILE A 113 18.03 -13.26 19.07
CA ILE A 113 16.76 -13.48 19.77
C ILE A 113 16.83 -14.76 20.60
N TRP A 114 17.35 -15.85 20.03
CA TRP A 114 17.52 -17.12 20.75
C TRP A 114 18.46 -16.98 21.95
N PHE A 115 19.59 -16.29 21.78
CA PHE A 115 20.55 -16.06 22.86
C PHE A 115 19.97 -15.19 23.97
N THR A 116 19.32 -14.09 23.63
CA THR A 116 18.70 -13.20 24.62
C THR A 116 17.56 -13.89 25.38
N SER A 117 16.76 -14.70 24.69
CA SER A 117 15.73 -15.56 25.29
C SER A 117 16.33 -16.53 26.32
N LEU A 118 17.42 -17.23 25.98
CA LEU A 118 18.10 -18.16 26.88
C LEU A 118 18.63 -17.46 28.14
N VAL A 119 19.27 -16.30 27.97
CA VAL A 119 19.78 -15.49 29.10
C VAL A 119 18.64 -15.04 30.01
N LEU A 120 17.52 -14.59 29.45
CA LEU A 120 16.34 -14.18 30.23
C LEU A 120 15.75 -15.35 31.03
N VAL A 121 15.65 -16.54 30.44
CA VAL A 121 15.17 -17.75 31.15
C VAL A 121 16.11 -18.11 32.29
N ALA A 122 17.43 -18.12 32.05
CA ALA A 122 18.41 -18.40 33.09
C ALA A 122 18.35 -17.39 34.24
N LEU A 123 18.20 -16.09 33.93
CA LEU A 123 18.05 -15.03 34.91
C LEU A 123 16.74 -15.18 35.71
N ALA A 124 15.62 -15.50 35.05
CA ALA A 124 14.34 -15.73 35.70
C ALA A 124 14.40 -16.95 36.65
N LEU A 125 15.02 -18.05 36.23
CA LEU A 125 15.26 -19.22 37.09
C LEU A 125 16.15 -18.88 38.28
N TYR A 126 17.25 -18.16 38.06
CA TYR A 126 18.13 -17.71 39.14
C TYR A 126 17.39 -16.84 40.16
N LEU A 127 16.63 -15.85 39.71
CA LEU A 127 15.82 -15.00 40.59
C LEU A 127 14.72 -15.80 41.31
N GLY A 128 14.08 -16.74 40.61
CA GLY A 128 13.06 -17.63 41.19
C GLY A 128 13.63 -18.47 42.33
N VAL A 129 14.81 -19.06 42.15
CA VAL A 129 15.50 -19.84 43.20
C VAL A 129 15.97 -18.93 44.34
N LYS A 130 16.60 -17.79 44.02
CA LYS A 130 17.15 -16.85 45.01
C LYS A 130 16.08 -16.24 45.91
N TYR A 131 14.93 -15.88 45.34
CA TYR A 131 13.84 -15.23 46.07
C TYR A 131 12.67 -16.17 46.40
N ARG A 132 12.86 -17.49 46.28
CA ARG A 132 11.82 -18.52 46.47
C ARG A 132 10.96 -18.31 47.73
N GLY A 133 11.58 -17.97 48.86
CA GLY A 133 10.87 -17.81 50.14
C GLY A 133 10.04 -16.53 50.20
N VAL A 134 10.55 -15.44 49.63
CA VAL A 134 9.83 -14.16 49.55
C VAL A 134 8.64 -14.30 48.60
N ILE A 135 8.87 -14.92 47.43
CA ILE A 135 7.85 -15.24 46.44
C ILE A 135 6.75 -16.10 47.06
N PHE A 136 7.12 -17.19 47.74
CA PHE A 136 6.16 -18.07 48.40
C PHE A 136 5.36 -17.36 49.50
N SER A 137 6.01 -16.47 50.28
CA SER A 137 5.32 -15.67 51.30
C SER A 137 4.35 -14.64 50.71
N PHE A 138 4.66 -14.11 49.53
CA PHE A 138 3.82 -13.17 48.79
C PHE A 138 2.61 -13.89 48.19
N PHE A 139 2.83 -15.02 47.50
CA PHE A 139 1.74 -15.84 46.96
C PHE A 139 0.84 -16.39 48.06
N ARG A 140 1.41 -16.80 49.20
CA ARG A 140 0.62 -17.22 50.37
C ARG A 140 -0.29 -16.09 50.86
N LYS A 141 0.20 -14.86 50.97
CA LYS A 141 -0.61 -13.68 51.36
C LYS A 141 -1.63 -13.26 50.29
N LEU A 142 -1.37 -13.58 49.02
CA LEU A 142 -2.28 -13.28 47.90
C LEU A 142 -3.44 -14.28 47.85
N ILE A 143 -3.13 -15.58 47.97
CA ILE A 143 -4.08 -16.70 47.89
C ILE A 143 -4.91 -16.81 49.17
N PHE A 144 -4.26 -16.74 50.34
CA PHE A 144 -4.93 -16.78 51.64
C PHE A 144 -5.25 -15.37 52.12
N LYS A 145 -5.83 -14.53 51.26
CA LYS A 145 -6.40 -13.26 51.71
C LYS A 145 -7.79 -13.46 52.33
N ILE A 146 -7.87 -14.47 53.21
CA ILE A 146 -8.66 -14.69 54.43
C ILE A 146 -7.70 -15.41 55.38
#